data_AF-A0A7C9VV42-F1
#
_entry.id   AF-A0A7C9VV42-F1
#
_cell.length_a   1.000
_cell.length_b   1.000
_cell.length_c   1.000
_cell.angle_alpha   90.00
_cell.angle_beta   90.00
_cell.angle_gamma   90.00
#
_symmetry.space_group_name_H-M   'P 1'
#
loop_
_entity.id
_entity.type
_entity.pdbx_description
1 polymer ?
#
loop_
_entity_poly.entity_id
_entity_poly.type
_entity_poly.pdbx_seq_one_letter_code
_entity_poly.pdbx_strand_id
1 'polypeptide(L)'
;MRDFSEPARATGPGVVADGPAGATTLLVIDPAGEALHDEIPATWRTLTDRLRIVWLRVPAAPEWKSTVDAVLTKHRDDPRTVLDVVTSGPMAAEVVDLVRGHEDLVRSVLLVDPEVAVDAPFAQVVARSQEVPDDRIPAPLPLGHPYVVFGVAEALDKLGCSGTT
;
A
#
# COMPACT_ATOMS: atom_id res chain seq x y z
N MET A 1 0.67 37.44 -3.94
CA MET A 1 1.32 36.53 -2.98
C MET A 1 0.42 35.31 -2.89
N ARG A 2 0.81 34.16 -3.46
CA ARG A 2 0.01 32.93 -3.36
C ARG A 2 0.23 32.35 -1.97
N ASP A 3 -0.84 32.04 -1.26
CA ASP A 3 -0.79 31.21 -0.06
C ASP A 3 -0.24 29.83 -0.45
N PHE A 4 0.91 29.46 0.12
CA PHE A 4 1.55 28.14 -0.04
C PHE A 4 1.07 27.15 1.02
N SER A 5 -0.08 27.42 1.65
CA SER A 5 -0.49 26.79 2.90
C SER A 5 -1.41 25.58 2.73
N GLU A 6 -1.82 25.23 1.51
CA GLU A 6 -2.45 23.94 1.25
C GLU A 6 -1.35 22.92 0.94
N PRO A 7 -1.15 21.87 1.76
CA PRO A 7 -0.17 20.85 1.44
C PRO A 7 -0.66 20.16 0.15
N ALA A 8 0.04 20.37 -0.96
CA ALA A 8 -0.31 19.86 -2.29
C ALA A 8 -0.65 18.35 -2.33
N ARG A 9 -0.19 17.60 -1.32
CA ARG A 9 -0.44 16.16 -1.10
C ARG A 9 -1.89 15.85 -0.68
N ALA A 10 -2.61 16.81 -0.10
CA ALA A 10 -4.03 16.68 0.25
C ALA A 10 -4.97 17.06 -0.92
N THR A 11 -4.43 17.60 -2.00
CA THR A 11 -5.20 18.02 -3.19
C THR A 11 -5.40 16.87 -4.17
N GLY A 12 -6.57 16.79 -4.80
CA GLY A 12 -6.96 15.74 -5.77
C GLY A 12 -7.70 14.55 -5.13
N PRO A 13 -7.94 13.46 -5.87
CA PRO A 13 -8.71 12.30 -5.40
C PRO A 13 -7.99 11.53 -4.30
N GLY A 14 -8.70 11.23 -3.22
CA GLY A 14 -8.15 10.43 -2.12
C GLY A 14 -7.83 8.99 -2.50
N VAL A 15 -8.44 8.47 -3.57
CA VAL A 15 -8.22 7.11 -4.08
C VAL A 15 -8.08 7.14 -5.60
N VAL A 16 -7.05 6.48 -6.13
CA VAL A 16 -6.86 6.25 -7.58
C VAL A 16 -6.64 4.76 -7.82
N ALA A 17 -7.00 4.24 -9.00
CA ALA A 17 -6.85 2.82 -9.26
C ALA A 17 -6.53 2.50 -10.73
N ASP A 18 -5.60 1.59 -10.95
CA ASP A 18 -5.07 1.21 -12.26
C ASP A 18 -4.89 -0.31 -12.40
N GLY A 19 -4.90 -0.83 -13.62
CA GLY A 19 -4.84 -2.26 -13.97
C GLY A 19 -6.20 -2.93 -14.24
N PRO A 20 -6.23 -4.17 -14.76
CA PRO A 20 -7.44 -4.86 -15.20
C PRO A 20 -8.49 -5.04 -14.10
N ALA A 21 -9.76 -4.85 -14.44
CA ALA A 21 -10.86 -5.24 -13.57
C ALA A 21 -10.89 -6.77 -13.42
N GLY A 22 -10.99 -7.26 -12.18
CA GLY A 22 -10.99 -8.70 -11.86
C GLY A 22 -9.61 -9.33 -11.68
N ALA A 23 -8.53 -8.58 -11.87
CA ALA A 23 -7.20 -9.00 -11.40
C ALA A 23 -7.12 -8.98 -9.86
N THR A 24 -6.13 -9.68 -9.30
CA THR A 24 -5.83 -9.60 -7.86
C THR A 24 -5.60 -8.14 -7.47
N THR A 25 -6.26 -7.72 -6.40
CA THR A 25 -6.23 -6.33 -5.96
C THR A 25 -5.14 -6.13 -4.91
N LEU A 26 -4.30 -5.13 -5.14
CA LEU A 26 -3.29 -4.63 -4.21
C LEU A 26 -3.71 -3.25 -3.72
N LEU A 27 -4.08 -3.17 -2.44
CA LEU A 27 -4.45 -1.91 -1.79
C LEU A 27 -3.20 -1.24 -1.20
N VAL A 28 -2.79 -0.11 -1.75
CA VAL A 28 -1.69 0.70 -1.24
C VAL A 28 -2.26 1.82 -0.37
N ILE A 29 -1.93 1.81 0.92
CA ILE A 29 -2.25 2.89 1.87
C ILE A 29 -1.00 3.75 2.00
N ASP A 30 -1.04 4.93 1.37
CA ASP A 30 0.08 5.85 1.20
C ASP A 30 0.00 7.00 2.22
N PRO A 31 0.84 6.97 3.27
CA PRO A 31 0.87 8.02 4.30
C PRO A 31 1.41 9.35 3.77
N ALA A 32 2.28 9.30 2.76
CA ALA A 32 2.97 10.47 2.22
C ALA A 32 2.19 11.16 1.09
N GLY A 33 1.17 10.52 0.52
CA GLY A 33 0.40 11.06 -0.60
C GLY A 33 1.28 11.33 -1.83
N GLU A 34 2.11 10.37 -2.21
CA GLU A 34 3.08 10.44 -3.31
C GLU A 34 2.42 10.45 -4.69
N ALA A 35 1.27 9.80 -4.85
CA ALA A 35 0.52 9.91 -6.09
C ALA A 35 0.06 11.36 -6.28
N LEU A 36 0.46 11.99 -7.39
CA LEU A 36 0.11 13.36 -7.77
C LEU A 36 -0.64 13.28 -9.12
N HIS A 37 -1.76 14.00 -9.24
CA HIS A 37 -2.55 14.13 -10.48
C HIS A 37 -3.24 12.84 -10.96
N ASP A 38 -4.15 12.29 -10.15
CA ASP A 38 -5.10 11.22 -10.54
C ASP A 38 -4.49 9.88 -11.02
N GLU A 39 -3.17 9.74 -10.96
CA GLU A 39 -2.43 8.57 -11.46
C GLU A 39 -1.60 7.92 -10.34
N ILE A 40 -1.41 6.59 -10.44
CA ILE A 40 -0.44 5.90 -9.59
C ILE A 40 1.00 6.26 -10.01
N PRO A 41 1.99 6.17 -9.09
CA PRO A 41 3.38 6.45 -9.43
C PRO A 41 3.89 5.56 -10.57
N ALA A 42 4.68 6.13 -11.47
CA ALA A 42 5.13 5.45 -12.69
C ALA A 42 5.87 4.13 -12.43
N THR A 43 6.58 4.02 -11.31
CA THR A 43 7.31 2.81 -10.91
C THR A 43 6.39 1.63 -10.64
N TRP A 44 5.12 1.86 -10.28
CA TRP A 44 4.14 0.81 -10.02
C TRP A 44 3.41 0.32 -11.27
N ARG A 45 3.44 1.10 -12.37
CA ARG A 45 2.78 0.75 -13.64
C ARG A 45 3.36 -0.53 -14.26
N THR A 46 4.56 -0.95 -13.87
CA THR A 46 5.12 -2.24 -14.31
C THR A 46 4.37 -3.44 -13.75
N LEU A 47 3.54 -3.26 -12.71
CA LEU A 47 2.75 -4.31 -12.08
C LEU A 47 1.29 -4.33 -12.54
N THR A 48 0.81 -3.26 -13.21
CA THR A 48 -0.61 -3.12 -13.56
C THR A 48 -1.07 -4.04 -14.67
N ASP A 49 -0.17 -4.70 -15.41
CA ASP A 49 -0.58 -5.71 -16.39
C ASP A 49 -1.19 -6.97 -15.73
N ARG A 50 -0.88 -7.20 -14.45
CA ARG A 50 -1.28 -8.40 -13.70
C ARG A 50 -2.06 -8.11 -12.40
N LEU A 51 -1.94 -6.90 -11.86
CA LEU A 51 -2.58 -6.50 -10.61
C LEU A 51 -3.52 -5.33 -10.85
N ARG A 52 -4.61 -5.31 -10.09
CA ARG A 52 -5.41 -4.10 -9.90
C ARG A 52 -4.83 -3.34 -8.70
N ILE A 53 -4.15 -2.23 -8.92
CA ILE A 53 -3.60 -1.41 -7.83
C ILE A 53 -4.64 -0.37 -7.45
N VAL A 54 -5.03 -0.35 -6.17
CA VAL A 54 -5.88 0.68 -5.58
C VAL A 54 -5.01 1.48 -4.62
N TRP A 55 -4.78 2.74 -4.93
CA TRP A 55 -3.89 3.63 -4.20
C TRP A 55 -4.69 4.65 -3.41
N LEU A 56 -4.66 4.53 -2.08
CA LEU A 56 -5.29 5.44 -1.14
C LEU A 56 -4.26 6.42 -0.60
N ARG A 57 -4.45 7.72 -0.83
CA ARG A 57 -3.61 8.81 -0.31
C ARG A 57 -4.19 9.32 0.99
N VAL A 58 -3.55 8.98 2.11
CA VAL A 58 -4.05 9.32 3.45
C VAL A 58 -4.19 10.83 3.67
N PRO A 59 -3.25 11.70 3.22
CA PRO A 59 -3.42 13.15 3.35
C PRO A 59 -4.64 13.71 2.60
N ALA A 60 -5.08 13.05 1.53
CA ALA A 60 -6.26 13.43 0.74
C ALA A 60 -7.52 12.62 1.12
N ALA A 61 -7.42 11.72 2.10
CA ALA A 61 -8.49 10.86 2.60
C ALA A 61 -8.44 10.82 4.14
N PRO A 62 -8.87 11.89 4.83
CA PRO A 62 -8.80 11.97 6.30
C PRO A 62 -9.61 10.86 7.01
N GLU A 63 -10.64 10.33 6.36
CA GLU A 63 -11.43 9.17 6.82
C GLU A 63 -10.95 7.85 6.20
N TRP A 64 -9.64 7.72 5.96
CA TRP A 64 -9.07 6.55 5.28
C TRP A 64 -9.45 5.22 5.96
N LYS A 65 -9.52 5.17 7.30
CA LYS A 65 -9.90 3.95 8.02
C LYS A 65 -11.29 3.47 7.62
N SER A 66 -12.27 4.38 7.64
CA SER A 66 -13.64 4.09 7.21
C SER A 66 -13.71 3.77 5.72
N THR A 67 -12.87 4.39 4.90
CA THR A 67 -12.76 4.09 3.47
C THR A 67 -12.25 2.67 3.23
N VAL A 68 -11.16 2.28 3.90
CA VAL A 68 -10.59 0.93 3.82
C VAL A 68 -11.57 -0.10 4.36
N ASP A 69 -12.18 0.16 5.51
CA ASP A 69 -13.19 -0.72 6.11
C ASP A 69 -14.40 -0.94 5.18
N ALA A 70 -14.89 0.12 4.53
CA ALA A 70 -15.97 0.02 3.55
C ALA A 70 -15.56 -0.77 2.29
N VAL A 71 -14.33 -0.60 1.81
CA VAL A 71 -13.78 -1.37 0.69
C VAL A 71 -13.70 -2.85 1.06
N LEU A 72 -13.07 -3.18 2.20
CA LEU A 72 -12.95 -4.56 2.69
C LEU A 72 -14.33 -5.20 2.88
N THR A 73 -15.26 -4.51 3.55
CA THR A 73 -16.62 -4.99 3.79
C THR A 73 -17.38 -5.26 2.49
N LYS A 74 -17.24 -4.40 1.47
CA LYS A 74 -17.91 -4.57 0.18
C LYS A 74 -17.44 -5.83 -0.57
N HIS A 75 -16.20 -6.23 -0.35
CA HIS A 75 -15.61 -7.42 -0.98
C HIS A 75 -15.90 -8.72 -0.20
N ARG A 76 -16.52 -8.64 0.98
CA ARG A 76 -16.79 -9.79 1.84
C ARG A 76 -17.67 -10.85 1.19
N ASP A 77 -18.63 -10.43 0.39
CA ASP A 77 -19.56 -11.34 -0.30
C ASP A 77 -19.00 -11.91 -1.62
N ASP A 78 -17.79 -11.48 -2.03
CA ASP A 78 -17.09 -12.05 -3.19
C ASP A 78 -16.02 -13.04 -2.73
N PRO A 79 -16.31 -14.36 -2.75
CA PRO A 79 -15.38 -15.38 -2.27
C PRO A 79 -14.13 -15.52 -3.15
N ARG A 80 -14.07 -14.82 -4.29
CA ARG A 80 -12.88 -14.77 -5.16
C ARG A 80 -11.96 -13.60 -4.84
N THR A 81 -12.44 -12.62 -4.06
CA THR A 81 -11.63 -11.48 -3.71
C THR A 81 -10.72 -11.84 -2.54
N VAL A 82 -9.41 -11.86 -2.83
CA VAL A 82 -8.35 -11.90 -1.83
C VAL A 82 -7.45 -10.71 -2.09
N LEU A 83 -7.20 -9.91 -1.05
CA LEU A 83 -6.49 -8.64 -1.13
C LEU A 83 -5.10 -8.78 -0.51
N ASP A 84 -4.13 -8.07 -1.09
CA ASP A 84 -2.88 -7.74 -0.39
C ASP A 84 -2.87 -6.25 -0.09
N VAL A 85 -2.25 -5.87 1.02
CA VAL A 85 -2.18 -4.47 1.48
C VAL A 85 -0.72 -4.04 1.56
N VAL A 86 -0.40 -2.82 1.13
CA VAL A 86 0.93 -2.21 1.27
C VAL A 86 0.80 -0.92 2.08
N THR A 87 1.71 -0.70 3.02
CA THR A 87 1.84 0.60 3.69
C THR A 87 3.28 0.85 4.14
N SER A 88 3.56 2.06 4.62
CA SER A 88 4.89 2.44 5.09
C SER A 88 4.90 3.19 6.43
N GLY A 89 6.06 3.16 7.08
CA GLY A 89 6.41 4.08 8.17
C GLY A 89 5.41 4.09 9.33
N PRO A 90 4.85 5.27 9.68
CA PRO A 90 4.09 5.48 10.92
C PRO A 90 2.77 4.73 10.95
N MET A 91 2.23 4.34 9.79
CA MET A 91 0.90 3.73 9.70
C MET A 91 0.91 2.21 9.79
N ALA A 92 2.09 1.58 9.82
CA ALA A 92 2.23 0.13 9.80
C ALA A 92 1.39 -0.58 10.88
N ALA A 93 1.45 -0.11 12.13
CA ALA A 93 0.67 -0.70 13.22
C ALA A 93 -0.83 -0.50 13.05
N GLU A 94 -1.25 0.73 12.71
CA GLU A 94 -2.68 1.05 12.55
C GLU A 94 -3.33 0.26 11.40
N VAL A 95 -2.60 0.07 10.30
CA VAL A 95 -3.06 -0.74 9.16
C VAL A 95 -3.18 -2.21 9.56
N VAL A 96 -2.21 -2.74 10.30
CA VAL A 96 -2.25 -4.14 10.76
C VAL A 96 -3.41 -4.37 11.73
N ASP A 97 -3.63 -3.45 12.66
CA ASP A 97 -4.75 -3.53 13.60
C ASP A 97 -6.11 -3.45 12.88
N LEU A 98 -6.23 -2.60 11.86
CA LEU A 98 -7.42 -2.53 11.01
C LEU A 98 -7.64 -3.85 10.26
N VAL A 99 -6.59 -4.37 9.61
CA VAL A 99 -6.65 -5.61 8.82
C VAL A 99 -6.96 -6.84 9.68
N ARG A 100 -6.58 -6.85 10.97
CA ARG A 100 -6.89 -7.95 11.89
C ARG A 100 -8.40 -8.21 12.01
N GLY A 101 -9.24 -7.19 11.82
CA GLY A 101 -10.70 -7.33 11.78
C GLY A 101 -11.26 -7.95 10.48
N HIS A 102 -10.40 -8.11 9.47
CA HIS A 102 -10.72 -8.52 8.09
C HIS A 102 -9.72 -9.55 7.55
N GLU A 103 -9.10 -10.34 8.43
CA GLU A 103 -8.06 -11.32 8.06
C GLU A 103 -8.58 -12.44 7.14
N ASP A 104 -9.91 -12.62 7.06
CA ASP A 104 -10.58 -13.51 6.13
C ASP A 104 -10.48 -13.04 4.66
N LEU A 105 -10.27 -11.74 4.44
CA LEU A 105 -10.23 -11.12 3.10
C LEU A 105 -8.83 -10.66 2.68
N VAL A 106 -7.92 -10.49 3.64
CA VAL A 106 -6.56 -10.01 3.40
C VAL A 106 -5.57 -11.15 3.52
N ARG A 107 -4.93 -11.51 2.39
CA ARG A 107 -3.89 -12.53 2.35
C ARG A 107 -2.59 -12.05 2.98
N SER A 108 -2.21 -10.81 2.75
CA SER A 108 -0.95 -10.28 3.28
C SER A 108 -0.95 -8.77 3.47
N VAL A 109 -0.13 -8.32 4.43
CA VAL A 109 0.23 -6.91 4.65
C VAL A 109 1.73 -6.76 4.46
N LEU A 110 2.12 -5.99 3.45
CA LEU A 110 3.50 -5.73 3.05
C LEU A 110 3.94 -4.38 3.63
N LEU A 111 4.91 -4.40 4.52
CA LEU A 111 5.36 -3.25 5.29
C LEU A 111 6.68 -2.70 4.74
N VAL A 112 6.74 -1.39 4.55
CA VAL A 112 7.94 -0.64 4.17
C VAL A 112 8.38 0.21 5.35
N ASP A 113 9.58 -0.03 5.87
CA ASP A 113 10.13 0.74 6.99
C ASP A 113 9.15 0.95 8.16
N PRO A 114 8.52 -0.11 8.71
CA PRO A 114 7.58 0.07 9.81
C PRO A 114 8.31 0.67 11.03
N GLU A 115 7.75 1.73 11.61
CA GLU A 115 8.35 2.42 12.78
C GLU A 115 8.35 1.56 14.04
N VAL A 116 7.44 0.58 14.10
CA VAL A 116 7.30 -0.35 15.21
C VAL A 116 7.39 -1.78 14.71
N ALA A 117 7.86 -2.68 15.58
CA ALA A 117 7.78 -4.10 15.30
C ALA A 117 6.31 -4.52 15.24
N VAL A 118 5.93 -5.18 14.14
CA VAL A 118 4.61 -5.75 13.95
C VAL A 118 4.73 -7.26 14.07
N ASP A 119 3.96 -7.85 14.98
CA ASP A 119 3.84 -9.30 15.13
C ASP A 119 2.44 -9.75 14.68
N ALA A 120 2.34 -10.10 13.40
CA ALA A 120 1.13 -10.66 12.81
C ALA A 120 1.51 -11.67 11.72
N PRO A 121 0.87 -12.85 11.67
CA PRO A 121 1.25 -13.92 10.74
C PRO A 121 1.01 -13.57 9.26
N PHE A 122 0.12 -12.60 9.00
CA PHE A 122 -0.17 -12.08 7.67
C PHE A 122 0.69 -10.85 7.30
N ALA A 123 1.54 -10.35 8.21
CA ALA A 123 2.36 -9.16 7.96
C ALA A 123 3.82 -9.55 7.66
N GLN A 124 4.41 -8.92 6.65
CA GLN A 124 5.82 -9.10 6.30
C GLN A 124 6.47 -7.77 5.94
N VAL A 125 7.71 -7.57 6.37
CA VAL A 125 8.50 -6.38 5.98
C VAL A 125 9.19 -6.67 4.66
N VAL A 126 8.86 -5.90 3.61
CA VAL A 126 9.36 -6.10 2.25
C VAL A 126 10.49 -5.14 1.87
N ALA A 127 10.60 -4.02 2.59
CA ALA A 127 11.70 -3.07 2.40
C ALA A 127 12.04 -2.39 3.73
N ARG A 128 13.35 -2.16 3.93
CA ARG A 128 13.88 -1.27 4.96
C ARG A 128 14.96 -0.39 4.37
N SER A 129 14.90 0.89 4.69
CA SER A 129 16.00 1.84 4.58
C SER A 129 17.25 1.26 5.23
N GLN A 130 18.35 1.26 4.48
CA GLN A 130 19.66 0.89 5.01
C GLN A 130 20.38 2.17 5.47
N GLU A 131 21.02 2.11 6.64
CA GLU A 131 21.86 3.22 7.13
C GLU A 131 23.23 3.20 6.45
N VAL A 132 23.29 3.41 5.12
CA VAL A 132 24.55 3.59 4.40
C VAL A 132 24.85 5.09 4.17
N PRO A 133 26.11 5.55 4.30
CA PRO A 133 26.41 6.97 4.47
C PRO A 133 26.25 7.86 3.23
N ASP A 134 26.30 7.32 2.01
CA ASP A 134 26.58 8.15 0.81
C ASP A 134 25.35 8.72 0.09
N ASP A 135 24.13 8.22 0.33
CA ASP A 135 22.89 8.77 -0.23
C ASP A 135 21.67 8.40 0.64
N ARG A 136 21.54 9.01 1.82
CA ARG A 136 20.48 8.66 2.78
C ARG A 136 19.13 9.26 2.37
N ILE A 137 18.26 8.45 1.78
CA ILE A 137 16.82 8.72 1.82
C ILE A 137 16.36 8.43 3.27
N PRO A 138 15.78 9.41 3.98
CA PRO A 138 15.30 9.18 5.34
C PRO A 138 14.17 8.14 5.33
N ALA A 139 14.12 7.31 6.37
CA ALA A 139 13.00 6.40 6.57
C ALA A 139 11.68 7.20 6.78
N PRO A 140 10.54 6.69 6.30
CA PRO A 140 10.41 5.50 5.46
C PRO A 140 10.85 5.75 4.00
N LEU A 141 11.33 4.70 3.32
CA LEU A 141 11.52 4.78 1.87
C LEU A 141 10.20 5.18 1.18
N PRO A 142 10.24 6.11 0.20
CA PRO A 142 9.06 6.45 -0.58
C PRO A 142 8.44 5.20 -1.21
N LEU A 143 7.12 5.10 -1.21
CA LEU A 143 6.42 3.96 -1.80
C LEU A 143 6.68 3.85 -3.31
N GLY A 144 6.94 4.97 -3.99
CA GLY A 144 7.38 5.01 -5.38
C GLY A 144 8.84 4.59 -5.60
N HIS A 145 9.63 4.36 -4.56
CA HIS A 145 11.04 4.00 -4.69
C HIS A 145 11.21 2.62 -5.36
N PRO A 146 12.13 2.44 -6.34
CA PRO A 146 12.29 1.18 -7.06
C PRO A 146 12.52 -0.05 -6.16
N TYR A 147 13.28 0.10 -5.07
CA TYR A 147 13.48 -0.99 -4.10
C TYR A 147 12.21 -1.41 -3.37
N VAL A 148 11.29 -0.47 -3.11
CA VAL A 148 9.99 -0.79 -2.50
C VAL A 148 9.16 -1.61 -3.48
N VAL A 149 9.05 -1.14 -4.73
CA VAL A 149 8.29 -1.85 -5.77
C VAL A 149 8.86 -3.25 -6.02
N PHE A 150 10.20 -3.38 -6.07
CA PHE A 150 10.87 -4.67 -6.21
C PHE A 150 10.55 -5.62 -5.05
N GLY A 151 10.67 -5.16 -3.80
CA GLY A 151 10.38 -5.98 -2.62
C GLY A 151 8.91 -6.41 -2.55
N VAL A 152 7.98 -5.52 -2.92
CA VAL A 152 6.55 -5.84 -3.04
C VAL A 152 6.31 -6.91 -4.11
N ALA A 153 6.87 -6.74 -5.31
CA ALA A 153 6.70 -7.71 -6.39
C ALA A 153 7.23 -9.10 -6.01
N GLU A 154 8.43 -9.16 -5.42
CA GLU A 154 9.03 -10.41 -4.96
C GLU A 154 8.18 -11.11 -3.88
N ALA A 155 7.62 -10.35 -2.94
CA ALA A 155 6.75 -10.88 -1.90
C ALA A 155 5.45 -11.45 -2.48
N LEU A 156 4.83 -10.76 -3.44
CA LEU A 156 3.62 -11.22 -4.12
C LEU A 156 3.85 -12.47 -4.95
N ASP A 157 4.98 -12.55 -5.66
CA ASP A 157 5.35 -13.75 -6.44
C ASP A 157 5.53 -14.97 -5.51
N LYS A 158 6.17 -14.81 -4.34
CA LYS A 158 6.29 -15.88 -3.33
C LYS A 158 4.94 -16.36 -2.80
N LEU A 159 3.99 -15.44 -2.56
CA LEU A 159 2.64 -15.78 -2.13
C LEU A 159 1.86 -16.54 -3.23
N GLY A 160 2.06 -16.18 -4.50
CA GLY A 160 1.46 -16.88 -5.65
C GLY A 160 2.04 -18.29 -5.89
N CYS A 161 3.34 -18.49 -5.65
CA CYS A 161 3.98 -19.79 -5.77
C CYS A 161 3.63 -20.78 -4.64
N SER A 162 3.14 -20.30 -3.49
CA SER A 162 2.85 -21.12 -2.31
C SER A 162 1.57 -21.97 -2.42
N GLY A 163 0.85 -21.90 -3.54
CA GLY A 163 -0.40 -22.65 -3.79
C GLY A 163 -0.24 -23.99 -4.52
N THR A 164 0.96 -24.57 -4.62
CA THR A 164 1.20 -25.84 -5.35
C THR A 164 1.84 -26.91 -4.45
N THR A 165 1.17 -27.28 -3.36
CA THR A 165 1.54 -28.48 -2.58
C THR A 165 0.29 -29.25 -2.17
#